data_AF-A0A841KYK8-F1
#
_entry.id   AF-A0A841KYK8-F1
#
_cell.length_a   1.000
_cell.length_b   1.000
_cell.length_c   1.000
_cell.angle_alpha   90.00
_cell.angle_beta   90.00
_cell.angle_gamma   90.00
#
_symmetry.space_group_name_H-M   'P 1'
#
loop_
_entity.id
_entity.type
_entity.pdbx_description
1 polymer ?
#
loop_
_entity_poly.entity_id
_entity_poly.type
_entity_poly.pdbx_seq_one_letter_code
_entity_poly.pdbx_strand_id
1 'polypeptide(L)'
;MPILETSAKKAEKEIRKILSAEKNVLRPWQLVNYEPIPLTLQTTIEEIEILFNTQAFLRPGFKVEDGKVYIPSLFVKLSGNSFDFLDILTCKTDGSKAKIVYNSTMDFENKKTLRYEDKKVDRILNEEGLIDKEKLYKSSQFKYYYLRKEYQDIIIDKINYILKNRNALFTPIVDVEDTKKIVYTLLNIDKDIMMLLHDFDYQYDIPSIIFYEEEDALFSDRIAYTLALLYLLGMDIIVISAIGYANLENVIQSDLFITFYSNTVKEKLKSYQNESSKNKEENSKRNITADQKRMIHGFTIDEIKFFVGEEAKSYMWPWKRSRNPSAYAEWNLASLIFGLSWLGYRKMYSTLLKFIVFLIIFDLI
;
A
#
# COMPACT_ATOMS: atom_id res chain seq x y z
N MET A 1 -25.35 46.18 21.21
CA MET A 1 -25.53 47.39 20.38
C MET A 1 -25.95 46.96 18.99
N PRO A 2 -26.93 47.63 18.34
CA PRO A 2 -27.29 47.35 16.95
C PRO A 2 -26.17 47.81 16.01
N ILE A 3 -25.88 47.00 14.99
CA ILE A 3 -24.92 47.35 13.93
C ILE A 3 -25.72 48.08 12.83
N LEU A 4 -25.32 49.32 12.51
CA LEU A 4 -25.94 50.13 11.46
C LEU A 4 -25.23 49.91 10.12
N GLU A 5 -25.98 49.60 9.07
CA GLU A 5 -25.45 49.50 7.70
C GLU A 5 -25.37 50.89 7.05
N THR A 6 -24.24 51.19 6.40
CA THR A 6 -24.07 52.40 5.60
C THR A 6 -24.82 52.28 4.27
N SER A 7 -25.13 53.43 3.64
CA SER A 7 -25.74 53.46 2.31
C SER A 7 -24.89 52.72 1.26
N ALA A 8 -23.56 52.81 1.37
CA ALA A 8 -22.64 52.05 0.53
C ALA A 8 -22.78 50.54 0.72
N LYS A 9 -22.95 50.06 1.97
CA LYS A 9 -23.13 48.62 2.25
C LYS A 9 -24.45 48.09 1.68
N LYS A 10 -25.51 48.90 1.72
CA LYS A 10 -26.80 48.57 1.12
C LYS A 10 -26.72 48.52 -0.40
N ALA A 11 -26.11 49.53 -1.02
CA ALA A 11 -25.89 49.56 -2.47
C ALA A 11 -25.02 48.38 -2.95
N GLU A 12 -23.96 48.06 -2.22
CA GLU A 12 -23.12 46.88 -2.49
C GLU A 12 -23.95 45.59 -2.46
N LYS A 13 -24.85 45.43 -1.49
CA LYS A 13 -25.74 44.26 -1.37
C LYS A 13 -26.74 44.17 -2.52
N GLU A 14 -27.27 45.29 -3.00
CA GLU A 14 -28.18 45.35 -4.15
C GLU A 14 -27.45 45.00 -5.45
N ILE A 15 -26.30 45.62 -5.72
CA ILE A 15 -25.45 45.29 -6.88
C ILE A 15 -25.07 43.80 -6.85
N ARG A 16 -24.71 43.27 -5.69
CA ARG A 16 -24.38 41.84 -5.50
C ARG A 16 -25.56 40.92 -5.82
N LYS A 17 -26.80 41.27 -5.46
CA LYS A 17 -27.98 40.46 -5.79
C LYS A 17 -28.19 40.34 -7.30
N ILE A 18 -27.90 41.41 -8.04
CA ILE A 18 -28.00 41.45 -9.50
C ILE A 18 -26.91 40.54 -10.11
N LEU A 19 -25.64 40.69 -9.66
CA LEU A 19 -24.52 39.87 -10.14
C LEU A 19 -24.67 38.38 -9.83
N SER A 20 -25.21 38.02 -8.66
CA SER A 20 -25.42 36.61 -8.30
C SER A 20 -26.56 35.93 -9.06
N ALA A 21 -27.43 36.68 -9.77
CA ALA A 21 -28.42 36.09 -10.66
C ALA A 21 -27.77 35.52 -11.94
N GLU A 22 -26.61 36.05 -12.32
CA GLU A 22 -25.75 35.48 -13.33
C GLU A 22 -24.91 34.38 -12.66
N LYS A 23 -25.23 33.11 -12.95
CA LYS A 23 -24.75 31.89 -12.24
C LYS A 23 -23.22 31.67 -12.16
N ASN A 24 -22.39 32.63 -12.58
CA ASN A 24 -20.96 32.44 -12.81
C ASN A 24 -20.03 33.27 -11.92
N VAL A 25 -20.55 34.10 -10.99
CA VAL A 25 -19.69 34.90 -10.11
C VAL A 25 -19.50 34.20 -8.75
N LEU A 26 -18.36 33.54 -8.58
CA LEU A 26 -17.93 32.99 -7.30
C LEU A 26 -17.45 34.12 -6.37
N ARG A 27 -18.03 34.18 -5.17
CA ARG A 27 -17.68 35.18 -4.15
C ARG A 27 -16.64 34.60 -3.20
N PRO A 28 -15.61 35.38 -2.81
CA PRO A 28 -14.68 34.95 -1.78
C PRO A 28 -15.38 34.59 -0.47
N TRP A 29 -14.90 33.51 0.15
CA TRP A 29 -15.31 32.98 1.45
C TRP A 29 -16.78 32.57 1.55
N GLN A 30 -17.50 32.41 0.43
CA GLN A 30 -18.91 32.05 0.48
C GLN A 30 -19.18 30.61 0.91
N LEU A 31 -18.17 29.74 0.83
CA LEU A 31 -18.26 28.33 1.20
C LEU A 31 -17.69 28.01 2.59
N VAL A 32 -17.36 29.03 3.40
CA VAL A 32 -16.70 28.82 4.71
C VAL A 32 -17.47 27.90 5.66
N ASN A 33 -18.81 27.88 5.55
CA ASN A 33 -19.71 27.05 6.38
C ASN A 33 -20.00 25.67 5.76
N TYR A 34 -19.41 25.35 4.60
CA TYR A 34 -19.68 24.10 3.90
C TYR A 34 -18.71 23.01 4.38
N GLU A 35 -19.19 21.77 4.40
CA GLU A 35 -18.35 20.62 4.71
C GLU A 35 -17.47 20.27 3.49
N PRO A 36 -16.13 20.25 3.62
CA PRO A 36 -15.26 19.78 2.55
C PRO A 36 -15.32 18.26 2.40
N ILE A 37 -15.45 17.79 1.17
CA ILE A 37 -15.39 16.38 0.77
C ILE A 37 -14.28 16.25 -0.27
N PRO A 38 -13.15 15.59 0.04
CA PRO A 38 -12.11 15.41 -0.96
C PRO A 38 -12.54 14.41 -2.03
N LEU A 39 -12.11 14.66 -3.26
CA LEU A 39 -12.22 13.76 -4.39
C LEU A 39 -10.82 13.54 -4.95
N THR A 40 -10.26 12.35 -4.77
CA THR A 40 -8.95 12.03 -5.36
C THR A 40 -9.06 12.04 -6.88
N LEU A 41 -8.28 12.89 -7.53
CA LEU A 41 -8.26 13.00 -8.98
C LEU A 41 -7.54 11.80 -9.61
N GLN A 42 -8.27 11.04 -10.43
CA GLN A 42 -7.69 10.01 -11.30
C GLN A 42 -7.07 10.67 -12.54
N THR A 43 -5.79 11.04 -12.41
CA THR A 43 -5.05 11.86 -13.38
C THR A 43 -3.90 11.10 -14.05
N THR A 44 -3.29 11.71 -15.07
CA THR A 44 -2.00 11.29 -15.66
C THR A 44 -0.82 12.07 -15.08
N ILE A 45 0.41 11.63 -15.36
CA ILE A 45 1.65 12.29 -14.89
C ILE A 45 1.76 13.69 -15.49
N GLU A 46 1.44 13.81 -16.78
CA GLU A 46 1.52 15.03 -17.58
C GLU A 46 0.56 16.12 -17.09
N GLU A 47 -0.54 15.73 -16.44
CA GLU A 47 -1.56 16.64 -15.93
C GLU A 47 -1.27 17.16 -14.51
N ILE A 48 -0.34 16.55 -13.76
CA ILE A 48 -0.10 16.89 -12.35
C ILE A 48 0.29 18.35 -12.18
N GLU A 49 1.22 18.85 -13.00
CA GLU A 49 1.67 20.24 -12.96
C GLU A 49 0.51 21.21 -13.22
N ILE A 50 -0.29 20.93 -14.25
CA ILE A 50 -1.43 21.75 -14.65
C ILE A 50 -2.46 21.79 -13.52
N LEU A 51 -2.86 20.63 -13.02
CA LEU A 51 -3.84 20.50 -11.95
C LEU A 51 -3.35 21.16 -10.67
N PHE A 52 -2.07 21.00 -10.34
CA PHE A 52 -1.46 21.64 -9.18
C PHE A 52 -1.64 23.16 -9.26
N ASN A 53 -1.41 23.78 -10.41
CA ASN A 53 -1.54 25.23 -10.58
C ASN A 53 -2.98 25.70 -10.87
N THR A 54 -3.96 24.78 -10.91
CA THR A 54 -5.36 25.08 -11.21
C THR A 54 -6.17 25.27 -9.94
N GLN A 55 -6.94 26.36 -9.89
CA GLN A 55 -7.91 26.67 -8.81
C GLN A 55 -9.00 25.58 -8.70
N ALA A 56 -9.49 25.33 -7.48
CA ALA A 56 -10.42 24.23 -7.20
C ALA A 56 -11.65 24.24 -8.11
N PHE A 57 -12.28 25.40 -8.33
CA PHE A 57 -13.50 25.51 -9.14
C PHE A 57 -13.32 25.17 -10.62
N LEU A 58 -12.08 25.18 -11.12
CA LEU A 58 -11.72 24.81 -12.49
C LEU A 58 -11.30 23.34 -12.60
N ARG A 59 -11.08 22.64 -11.48
CA ARG A 59 -10.71 21.22 -11.50
C ARG A 59 -11.91 20.33 -11.79
N PRO A 60 -11.73 19.23 -12.54
CA PRO A 60 -12.83 18.32 -12.88
C PRO A 60 -13.41 17.69 -11.61
N GLY A 61 -14.73 17.74 -11.48
CA GLY A 61 -15.46 17.19 -10.34
C GLY A 61 -15.74 18.18 -9.21
N PHE A 62 -15.29 19.44 -9.31
CA PHE A 62 -15.66 20.45 -8.33
C PHE A 62 -17.17 20.67 -8.32
N LYS A 63 -17.79 20.53 -7.14
CA LYS A 63 -19.23 20.65 -6.98
C LYS A 63 -19.58 21.25 -5.62
N VAL A 64 -20.65 22.05 -5.59
CA VAL A 64 -21.26 22.54 -4.34
C VAL A 64 -22.70 22.09 -4.32
N GLU A 65 -23.09 21.30 -3.31
CA GLU A 65 -24.44 20.76 -3.17
C GLU A 65 -24.70 20.41 -1.70
N ASP A 66 -25.94 20.62 -1.22
CA ASP A 66 -26.40 20.20 0.10
C ASP A 66 -25.49 20.59 1.29
N GLY A 67 -24.93 21.80 1.25
CA GLY A 67 -24.02 22.29 2.30
C GLY A 67 -22.64 21.63 2.29
N LYS A 68 -22.30 20.91 1.21
CA LYS A 68 -20.99 20.28 0.99
C LYS A 68 -20.28 20.90 -0.20
N VAL A 69 -18.96 20.92 -0.12
CA VAL A 69 -18.07 21.28 -1.23
C VAL A 69 -17.19 20.08 -1.57
N TYR A 70 -17.34 19.59 -2.78
CA TYR A 70 -16.55 18.49 -3.32
C TYR A 70 -15.30 19.08 -3.96
N ILE A 71 -14.15 18.83 -3.34
CA ILE A 71 -12.86 19.42 -3.68
C ILE A 71 -12.02 18.37 -4.42
N PRO A 72 -11.73 18.56 -5.71
CA PRO A 72 -10.85 17.65 -6.44
C PRO A 72 -9.39 17.87 -6.02
N SER A 73 -8.87 16.92 -5.25
CA SER A 73 -7.56 17.00 -4.60
C SER A 73 -6.57 16.05 -5.25
N LEU A 74 -5.32 16.50 -5.38
CA LEU A 74 -4.19 15.64 -5.74
C LEU A 74 -3.74 14.92 -4.47
N PHE A 75 -3.96 13.61 -4.39
CA PHE A 75 -3.27 12.75 -3.44
C PHE A 75 -2.44 11.77 -4.24
N VAL A 76 -1.17 12.11 -4.46
CA VAL A 76 -0.32 11.40 -5.42
C VAL A 76 1.05 11.08 -4.84
N LYS A 77 1.59 9.94 -5.25
CA LYS A 77 2.97 9.56 -5.01
C LYS A 77 3.74 9.50 -6.32
N LEU A 78 4.89 10.17 -6.36
CA LEU A 78 5.86 10.15 -7.43
C LEU A 78 7.05 9.29 -7.00
N SER A 79 7.16 8.08 -7.55
CA SER A 79 8.18 7.10 -7.23
C SER A 79 9.30 7.16 -8.28
N GLY A 80 10.46 7.68 -7.88
CA GLY A 80 11.62 8.00 -8.72
C GLY A 80 11.92 9.50 -8.77
N ASN A 81 13.12 9.87 -9.26
CA ASN A 81 13.61 11.24 -9.32
C ASN A 81 13.65 11.85 -10.74
N SER A 82 13.05 11.18 -11.73
CA SER A 82 13.11 11.58 -13.14
C SER A 82 11.77 12.13 -13.64
N PHE A 83 11.23 13.13 -12.93
CA PHE A 83 10.06 13.88 -13.38
C PHE A 83 10.47 15.34 -13.66
N ASP A 84 10.16 15.85 -14.85
CA ASP A 84 10.67 17.13 -15.33
C ASP A 84 10.07 18.35 -14.59
N PHE A 85 8.94 18.15 -13.90
CA PHE A 85 8.20 19.21 -13.17
C PHE A 85 8.47 19.22 -11.66
N LEU A 86 9.43 18.44 -11.15
CA LEU A 86 9.72 18.40 -9.70
C LEU A 86 10.08 19.78 -9.14
N ASP A 87 10.83 20.58 -9.90
CA ASP A 87 11.22 21.93 -9.48
C ASP A 87 10.00 22.84 -9.27
N ILE A 88 8.93 22.68 -10.05
CA ILE A 88 7.69 23.46 -9.89
C ILE A 88 7.02 23.12 -8.56
N LEU A 89 7.09 21.86 -8.16
CA LEU A 89 6.55 21.38 -6.90
C LEU A 89 7.43 21.84 -5.72
N THR A 90 8.75 21.70 -5.82
CA THR A 90 9.69 21.87 -4.70
C THR A 90 10.27 23.28 -4.56
N CYS A 91 10.42 24.05 -5.64
CA CYS A 91 10.94 25.42 -5.56
C CYS A 91 10.00 26.35 -4.80
N LYS A 92 10.58 27.27 -4.03
CA LYS A 92 9.87 28.27 -3.21
C LYS A 92 9.26 29.44 -4.01
N THR A 93 9.35 29.42 -5.33
CA THR A 93 8.93 30.51 -6.25
C THR A 93 7.74 30.03 -7.06
N ASP A 94 6.58 30.69 -7.16
CA ASP A 94 6.19 32.07 -6.89
C ASP A 94 5.21 32.18 -5.72
N GLY A 95 5.20 33.32 -5.02
CA GLY A 95 4.38 33.58 -3.83
C GLY A 95 2.85 33.61 -4.04
N SER A 96 2.33 32.95 -5.08
CA SER A 96 0.90 32.85 -5.37
C SER A 96 0.24 31.63 -4.71
N LYS A 97 0.93 30.49 -4.57
CA LYS A 97 0.31 29.24 -4.07
C LYS A 97 0.73 28.90 -2.64
N ALA A 98 -0.26 28.64 -1.79
CA ALA A 98 -0.06 28.20 -0.41
C ALA A 98 0.48 26.76 -0.36
N LYS A 99 1.78 26.57 -0.10
CA LYS A 99 2.39 25.24 0.00
C LYS A 99 3.47 25.14 1.08
N ILE A 100 3.66 23.95 1.63
CA ILE A 100 4.81 23.59 2.48
C ILE A 100 5.51 22.38 1.86
N VAL A 101 6.84 22.45 1.79
CA VAL A 101 7.71 21.39 1.28
C VAL A 101 8.60 20.90 2.42
N TYR A 102 8.56 19.60 2.68
CA TYR A 102 9.45 18.88 3.59
C TYR A 102 10.46 18.08 2.77
N ASN A 103 11.75 18.26 3.04
CA ASN A 103 12.83 17.52 2.37
C ASN A 103 13.08 16.14 3.00
N SER A 104 12.40 15.87 4.11
CA SER A 104 12.31 14.55 4.70
C SER A 104 11.13 14.50 5.67
N THR A 105 10.54 13.33 5.82
CA THR A 105 9.64 12.96 6.91
C THR A 105 10.24 13.28 8.28
N MET A 106 11.57 13.20 8.43
CA MET A 106 12.24 13.59 9.68
C MET A 106 12.08 15.08 9.97
N ASP A 107 12.08 15.96 8.96
CA ASP A 107 11.86 17.40 9.15
C ASP A 107 10.46 17.69 9.70
N PHE A 108 9.48 16.88 9.29
CA PHE A 108 8.13 16.93 9.83
C PHE A 108 8.10 16.46 11.29
N GLU A 109 8.83 15.39 11.64
CA GLU A 109 8.84 14.84 13.00
C GLU A 109 9.71 15.62 14.01
N ASN A 110 10.79 16.27 13.55
CA ASN A 110 11.77 16.96 14.39
C ASN A 110 11.21 18.25 15.02
N LYS A 111 10.07 18.75 14.54
CA LYS A 111 9.37 19.89 15.12
C LYS A 111 8.65 19.49 16.42
N LYS A 112 9.40 19.59 17.53
CA LYS A 112 9.02 19.29 18.92
C LYS A 112 8.63 17.82 19.12
N THR A 113 9.51 17.08 19.76
CA THR A 113 9.19 15.83 20.44
C THR A 113 8.05 16.09 21.44
N LEU A 114 6.81 15.92 20.99
CA LEU A 114 5.64 16.01 21.84
C LEU A 114 5.76 14.90 22.87
N ARG A 115 6.19 15.24 24.09
CA ARG A 115 6.10 14.29 25.21
C ARG A 115 4.62 14.02 25.41
N TYR A 116 4.24 12.80 25.07
CA TYR A 116 2.91 12.21 25.16
C TYR A 116 2.34 12.41 26.58
N GLU A 117 1.59 13.49 26.80
CA GLU A 117 0.79 13.71 28.01
C GLU A 117 -0.62 13.16 27.79
N ASP A 118 -0.65 11.84 27.69
CA ASP A 118 -1.80 11.04 27.32
C ASP A 118 -3.00 11.19 28.26
N LYS A 119 -2.72 11.53 29.52
CA LYS A 119 -3.68 11.48 30.63
C LYS A 119 -4.83 12.49 30.54
N LYS A 120 -4.77 13.45 29.62
CA LYS A 120 -5.81 14.48 29.48
C LYS A 120 -6.74 14.24 28.30
N VAL A 121 -6.38 13.36 27.35
CA VAL A 121 -7.23 13.05 26.18
C VAL A 121 -8.52 12.35 26.61
N ASP A 122 -8.47 11.46 27.60
CA ASP A 122 -9.67 10.76 28.10
C ASP A 122 -10.79 11.70 28.56
N ARG A 123 -10.44 12.92 28.98
CA ARG A 123 -11.40 13.92 29.48
C ARG A 123 -12.19 14.60 28.37
N ILE A 124 -11.71 14.54 27.13
CA ILE A 124 -12.37 15.16 25.97
C ILE A 124 -13.12 14.14 25.11
N LEU A 125 -13.05 12.85 25.46
CA LEU A 125 -13.77 11.80 24.74
C LEU A 125 -15.18 11.57 25.31
N ASN A 126 -16.08 11.09 24.47
CA ASN A 126 -17.38 10.54 24.86
C ASN A 126 -17.28 9.01 25.07
N GLU A 127 -18.39 8.38 25.42
CA GLU A 127 -18.47 6.93 25.66
C GLU A 127 -18.16 6.09 24.42
N GLU A 128 -18.32 6.65 23.21
CA GLU A 128 -18.00 6.03 21.93
C GLU A 128 -16.52 6.19 21.54
N GLY A 129 -15.71 6.85 22.38
CA GLY A 129 -14.29 7.13 22.08
C GLY A 129 -14.09 8.24 21.04
N LEU A 130 -15.10 9.07 20.79
CA LEU A 130 -15.05 10.23 19.90
C LEU A 130 -14.83 11.51 20.69
N ILE A 131 -14.30 12.54 20.04
CA ILE A 131 -14.15 13.87 20.62
C ILE A 131 -15.51 14.51 20.85
N ASP A 132 -15.79 14.86 22.10
CA ASP A 132 -16.88 15.74 22.50
C ASP A 132 -16.43 17.20 22.35
N LYS A 133 -17.07 17.93 21.43
CA LYS A 133 -16.74 19.33 21.12
C LYS A 133 -16.81 20.23 22.35
N GLU A 134 -17.84 20.08 23.20
CA GLU A 134 -18.00 20.94 24.37
C GLU A 134 -16.91 20.70 25.40
N LYS A 135 -16.54 19.43 25.64
CA LYS A 135 -15.44 19.08 26.54
C LYS A 135 -14.10 19.57 25.99
N LEU A 136 -13.87 19.42 24.68
CA LEU A 136 -12.64 19.87 24.02
C LEU A 136 -12.47 21.40 24.12
N TYR A 137 -13.51 22.19 23.85
CA TYR A 137 -13.41 23.65 23.91
C TYR A 137 -13.13 24.19 25.32
N LYS A 138 -13.52 23.45 26.37
CA LYS A 138 -13.22 23.79 27.77
C LYS A 138 -11.84 23.30 28.22
N SER A 139 -11.16 22.52 27.40
CA SER A 139 -9.93 21.82 27.73
C SER A 139 -8.69 22.57 27.24
N SER A 140 -7.58 22.44 27.96
CA SER A 140 -6.28 22.99 27.55
C SER A 140 -5.62 22.23 26.39
N GLN A 141 -6.24 21.14 25.93
CA GLN A 141 -5.77 20.35 24.80
C GLN A 141 -6.15 21.02 23.47
N PHE A 142 -7.17 21.89 23.46
CA PHE A 142 -7.60 22.55 22.24
C PHE A 142 -6.67 23.72 21.87
N LYS A 143 -5.89 23.54 20.81
CA LYS A 143 -4.88 24.52 20.37
C LYS A 143 -5.31 25.37 19.17
N TYR A 144 -6.46 25.08 18.57
CA TYR A 144 -6.90 25.71 17.31
C TYR A 144 -7.83 26.91 17.49
N TYR A 145 -7.83 27.54 18.66
CA TYR A 145 -8.70 28.70 18.98
C TYR A 145 -8.47 29.92 18.08
N TYR A 146 -7.32 30.01 17.40
CA TYR A 146 -6.99 31.09 16.47
C TYR A 146 -7.62 30.91 15.08
N LEU A 147 -8.11 29.70 14.75
CA LEU A 147 -8.85 29.45 13.51
C LEU A 147 -10.28 29.99 13.63
N ARG A 148 -10.95 30.23 12.49
CA ARG A 148 -12.39 30.56 12.53
C ARG A 148 -13.18 29.38 13.09
N LYS A 149 -14.30 29.67 13.76
CA LYS A 149 -15.09 28.67 14.49
C LYS A 149 -15.54 27.52 13.57
N GLU A 150 -15.90 27.85 12.35
CA GLU A 150 -16.31 26.94 11.29
C GLU A 150 -15.23 25.89 11.01
N TYR A 151 -13.98 26.33 10.80
CA TYR A 151 -12.85 25.43 10.58
C TYR A 151 -12.54 24.59 11.81
N GLN A 152 -12.64 25.16 13.01
CA GLN A 152 -12.46 24.39 14.25
C GLN A 152 -13.46 23.24 14.34
N ASP A 153 -14.74 23.51 14.08
CA ASP A 153 -15.79 22.50 14.12
C ASP A 153 -15.56 21.43 13.04
N ILE A 154 -15.22 21.83 11.81
CA ILE A 154 -14.91 20.92 10.69
C ILE A 154 -13.72 20.01 11.02
N ILE A 155 -12.62 20.56 11.55
CA ILE A 155 -11.44 19.76 11.91
C ILE A 155 -11.83 18.68 12.93
N ILE A 156 -12.60 19.03 13.96
CA ILE A 156 -13.03 18.07 14.98
C ILE A 156 -13.94 17.00 14.36
N ASP A 157 -14.84 17.38 13.45
CA ASP A 157 -15.70 16.43 12.75
C ASP A 157 -14.90 15.47 11.86
N LYS A 158 -13.86 15.96 11.17
CA LYS A 158 -12.96 15.11 10.38
C LYS A 158 -12.08 14.21 11.25
N ILE A 159 -11.63 14.67 12.42
CA ILE A 159 -10.95 13.81 13.39
C ILE A 159 -11.89 12.68 13.84
N ASN A 160 -13.13 13.00 14.20
CA ASN A 160 -14.12 11.99 14.56
C ASN A 160 -14.43 11.03 13.39
N TYR A 161 -14.44 11.52 12.16
CA TYR A 161 -14.55 10.67 10.97
C TYR A 161 -13.38 9.69 10.86
N ILE A 162 -12.14 10.14 11.10
CA ILE A 162 -10.95 9.27 11.12
C ILE A 162 -11.12 8.18 12.19
N LEU A 163 -11.54 8.56 13.40
CA LEU A 163 -11.72 7.61 14.51
C LEU A 163 -12.77 6.52 14.20
N LYS A 164 -13.80 6.85 13.42
CA LYS A 164 -14.84 5.89 12.99
C LYS A 164 -14.40 5.01 11.81
N ASN A 165 -13.56 5.54 10.92
CA ASN A 165 -13.25 4.92 9.62
C ASN A 165 -11.77 4.51 9.48
N ARG A 166 -11.10 4.16 10.60
CA ARG A 166 -9.65 3.92 10.64
C ARG A 166 -9.19 2.92 9.57
N ASN A 167 -9.88 1.80 9.44
CA ASN A 167 -9.52 0.73 8.49
C ASN A 167 -9.73 1.11 7.02
N ALA A 168 -10.58 2.11 6.75
CA ALA A 168 -10.78 2.64 5.40
C ALA A 168 -9.73 3.70 5.02
N LEU A 169 -8.97 4.21 6.00
CA LEU A 169 -7.97 5.26 5.79
C LEU A 169 -6.54 4.75 5.90
N PHE A 170 -6.29 3.81 6.82
CA PHE A 170 -4.96 3.32 7.13
C PHE A 170 -4.82 1.84 6.83
N THR A 171 -3.59 1.44 6.52
CA THR A 171 -3.21 0.04 6.37
C THR A 171 -3.15 -0.66 7.74
N PRO A 172 -3.10 -2.00 7.77
CA PRO A 172 -2.90 -2.75 9.02
C PRO A 172 -1.55 -2.53 9.71
N ILE A 173 -0.58 -1.88 9.05
CA ILE A 173 0.75 -1.60 9.62
C ILE A 173 0.66 -0.44 10.63
N VAL A 174 -0.24 0.51 10.38
CA VAL A 174 -0.44 1.67 11.24
C VAL A 174 -1.18 1.24 12.50
N ASP A 175 -0.66 1.65 13.66
CA ASP A 175 -1.32 1.46 14.94
C ASP A 175 -2.62 2.29 14.98
N VAL A 176 -3.74 1.68 14.62
CA VAL A 176 -5.04 2.35 14.65
C VAL A 176 -5.82 2.07 15.92
N GLU A 177 -5.29 1.29 16.88
CA GLU A 177 -6.03 0.94 18.10
C GLU A 177 -5.90 2.03 19.17
N ASP A 178 -4.74 2.70 19.23
CA ASP A 178 -4.49 3.78 20.19
C ASP A 178 -5.21 5.09 19.79
N THR A 179 -6.48 5.16 20.20
CA THR A 179 -7.33 6.35 20.05
C THR A 179 -6.70 7.61 20.62
N LYS A 180 -5.95 7.51 21.72
CA LYS A 180 -5.38 8.69 22.38
C LYS A 180 -4.23 9.25 21.58
N LYS A 181 -3.36 8.38 21.05
CA LYS A 181 -2.28 8.75 20.13
C LYS A 181 -2.80 9.41 18.87
N ILE A 182 -3.88 8.89 18.27
CA ILE A 182 -4.51 9.52 17.09
C ILE A 182 -4.99 10.93 17.44
N VAL A 183 -5.84 11.06 18.47
CA VAL A 183 -6.42 12.34 18.88
C VAL A 183 -5.35 13.34 19.29
N TYR A 184 -4.37 12.90 20.07
CA TYR A 184 -3.27 13.74 20.50
C TYR A 184 -2.45 14.23 19.31
N THR A 185 -2.13 13.37 18.34
CA THR A 185 -1.41 13.77 17.12
C THR A 185 -2.20 14.83 16.35
N LEU A 186 -3.48 14.56 16.10
CA LEU A 186 -4.33 15.42 15.26
C LEU A 186 -4.72 16.76 15.90
N LEU A 187 -4.66 16.88 17.24
CA LEU A 187 -4.84 18.15 17.95
C LEU A 187 -3.53 18.95 18.10
N ASN A 188 -2.40 18.39 17.66
CA ASN A 188 -1.07 18.98 17.81
C ASN A 188 -0.33 19.16 16.46
N ILE A 189 -1.07 19.22 15.35
CA ILE A 189 -0.49 19.54 14.03
C ILE A 189 0.15 20.93 14.06
N ASP A 190 1.26 21.07 13.33
CA ASP A 190 2.03 22.31 13.20
C ASP A 190 1.12 23.49 12.82
N LYS A 191 1.36 24.63 13.48
CA LYS A 191 0.67 25.89 13.24
C LYS A 191 0.82 26.34 11.79
N ASP A 192 1.97 26.12 11.16
CA ASP A 192 2.22 26.50 9.77
C ASP A 192 1.25 25.77 8.81
N ILE A 193 1.03 24.47 9.04
CA ILE A 193 0.07 23.66 8.27
C ILE A 193 -1.37 24.15 8.52
N MET A 194 -1.72 24.38 9.78
CA MET A 194 -3.06 24.88 10.14
C MET A 194 -3.31 26.29 9.60
N MET A 195 -2.28 27.09 9.38
CA MET A 195 -2.40 28.41 8.76
C MET A 195 -2.69 28.32 7.27
N LEU A 196 -2.16 27.32 6.55
CA LEU A 196 -2.59 27.06 5.18
C LEU A 196 -4.10 26.81 5.09
N LEU A 197 -4.66 26.06 6.05
CA LEU A 197 -6.10 25.80 6.11
C LEU A 197 -6.90 27.06 6.45
N HIS A 198 -6.39 27.92 7.33
CA HIS A 198 -7.05 29.17 7.68
C HIS A 198 -7.29 30.07 6.47
N ASP A 199 -6.33 30.09 5.54
CA ASP A 199 -6.35 30.89 4.33
C ASP A 199 -7.02 30.18 3.14
N PHE A 200 -7.46 28.93 3.33
CA PHE A 200 -8.05 28.11 2.28
C PHE A 200 -9.52 28.44 2.04
N ASP A 201 -9.76 29.23 0.99
CA ASP A 201 -11.08 29.35 0.37
C ASP A 201 -11.28 28.19 -0.61
N TYR A 202 -12.23 27.31 -0.31
CA TYR A 202 -12.46 26.03 -1.02
C TYR A 202 -12.67 26.14 -2.53
N GLN A 203 -12.93 27.34 -3.05
CA GLN A 203 -13.13 27.59 -4.48
C GLN A 203 -11.82 27.88 -5.22
N TYR A 204 -10.82 28.43 -4.55
CA TYR A 204 -9.61 28.96 -5.19
C TYR A 204 -8.40 28.03 -5.00
N ASP A 205 -7.27 28.57 -4.57
CA ASP A 205 -6.01 27.83 -4.50
C ASP A 205 -6.05 26.78 -3.38
N ILE A 206 -5.86 25.51 -3.78
CA ILE A 206 -5.84 24.39 -2.85
C ILE A 206 -4.47 24.33 -2.19
N PRO A 207 -4.39 24.42 -0.85
CA PRO A 207 -3.12 24.38 -0.16
C PRO A 207 -2.49 23.00 -0.28
N SER A 208 -1.17 22.95 -0.39
CA SER A 208 -0.44 21.72 -0.68
C SER A 208 0.62 21.39 0.36
N ILE A 209 0.67 20.12 0.76
CA ILE A 209 1.81 19.55 1.50
C ILE A 209 2.59 18.63 0.58
N ILE A 210 3.89 18.86 0.50
CA ILE A 210 4.79 18.11 -0.37
C ILE A 210 5.88 17.48 0.49
N PHE A 211 6.01 16.17 0.41
CA PHE A 211 7.13 15.42 0.98
C PHE A 211 8.07 15.04 -0.15
N TYR A 212 9.33 15.39 -0.03
CA TYR A 212 10.38 15.02 -0.97
C TYR A 212 11.41 14.19 -0.22
N GLU A 213 11.30 12.87 -0.33
CA GLU A 213 12.18 11.90 0.34
C GLU A 213 13.31 11.49 -0.60
N GLU A 214 14.54 11.95 -0.31
CA GLU A 214 15.74 11.49 -1.02
C GLU A 214 16.28 10.17 -0.47
N GLU A 215 15.97 9.85 0.78
CA GLU A 215 16.47 8.69 1.51
C GLU A 215 15.39 7.62 1.74
N ASP A 216 15.81 6.47 2.27
CA ASP A 216 14.92 5.42 2.74
C ASP A 216 14.27 5.83 4.07
N ALA A 217 13.17 6.56 3.98
CA ALA A 217 12.44 7.04 5.15
C ALA A 217 11.05 6.39 5.24
N LEU A 218 10.79 5.71 6.35
CA LEU A 218 9.48 5.13 6.63
C LEU A 218 8.54 6.20 7.18
N PHE A 219 7.31 6.23 6.70
CA PHE A 219 6.28 7.12 7.23
C PHE A 219 5.82 6.58 8.57
N SER A 220 5.84 7.41 9.60
CA SER A 220 5.32 7.03 10.92
C SER A 220 3.80 7.13 10.98
N ASP A 221 3.20 6.50 11.99
CA ASP A 221 1.78 6.62 12.30
C ASP A 221 1.32 8.08 12.42
N ARG A 222 2.18 8.95 12.98
CA ARG A 222 1.86 10.37 13.17
C ARG A 222 1.71 11.09 11.83
N ILE A 223 2.60 10.78 10.89
CA ILE A 223 2.52 11.29 9.52
C ILE A 223 1.26 10.73 8.87
N ALA A 224 1.00 9.44 8.99
CA ALA A 224 -0.20 8.79 8.45
C ALA A 224 -1.49 9.50 8.90
N TYR A 225 -1.70 9.65 10.21
CA TYR A 225 -2.90 10.33 10.73
C TYR A 225 -3.01 11.75 10.20
N THR A 226 -1.90 12.49 10.20
CA THR A 226 -1.89 13.88 9.74
C THR A 226 -2.28 13.96 8.27
N LEU A 227 -1.66 13.15 7.40
CA LEU A 227 -2.01 13.09 5.98
C LEU A 227 -3.48 12.78 5.75
N ALA A 228 -4.04 11.81 6.48
CA ALA A 228 -5.47 11.49 6.40
C ALA A 228 -6.36 12.69 6.77
N LEU A 229 -6.02 13.46 7.81
CA LEU A 229 -6.79 14.65 8.17
C LEU A 229 -6.68 15.75 7.10
N LEU A 230 -5.46 16.02 6.61
CA LEU A 230 -5.25 17.04 5.59
C LEU A 230 -5.95 16.68 4.27
N TYR A 231 -5.95 15.40 3.90
CA TYR A 231 -6.73 14.88 2.78
C TYR A 231 -8.22 15.12 2.99
N LEU A 232 -8.77 14.75 4.15
CA LEU A 232 -10.19 14.97 4.48
C LEU A 232 -10.62 16.44 4.51
N LEU A 233 -9.67 17.36 4.66
CA LEU A 233 -9.87 18.81 4.59
C LEU A 233 -9.74 19.36 3.16
N GLY A 234 -9.48 18.50 2.17
CA GLY A 234 -9.39 18.86 0.75
C GLY A 234 -8.04 19.37 0.29
N MET A 235 -6.98 19.18 1.07
CA MET A 235 -5.62 19.62 0.70
C MET A 235 -5.01 18.73 -0.39
N ASP A 236 -4.14 19.31 -1.20
CA ASP A 236 -3.27 18.56 -2.09
C ASP A 236 -2.12 17.94 -1.28
N ILE A 237 -1.84 16.66 -1.49
CA ILE A 237 -0.75 15.91 -0.88
C ILE A 237 0.06 15.26 -1.99
N ILE A 238 1.34 15.61 -2.05
CA ILE A 238 2.27 15.04 -3.03
C ILE A 238 3.45 14.43 -2.29
N VAL A 239 3.69 13.13 -2.50
CA VAL A 239 4.83 12.42 -1.93
C VAL A 239 5.79 12.03 -3.04
N ILE A 240 6.98 12.61 -3.06
CA ILE A 240 8.05 12.28 -3.99
C ILE A 240 9.03 11.38 -3.26
N SER A 241 9.25 10.17 -3.76
CA SER A 241 10.24 9.22 -3.23
C SER A 241 11.31 9.01 -4.29
N ALA A 242 12.48 9.63 -4.12
CA ALA A 242 13.54 9.61 -5.13
C ALA A 242 14.05 8.19 -5.44
N ILE A 243 14.12 7.34 -4.40
CA ILE A 243 14.58 5.93 -4.52
C ILE A 243 13.46 5.01 -5.03
N GLY A 244 12.21 5.39 -4.79
CA GLY A 244 11.02 4.67 -5.25
C GLY A 244 10.57 3.52 -4.36
N TYR A 245 10.93 3.57 -3.08
CA TYR A 245 10.52 2.58 -2.08
C TYR A 245 9.03 2.66 -1.75
N ALA A 246 8.52 1.68 -1.00
CA ALA A 246 7.18 1.72 -0.46
C ALA A 246 7.19 2.55 0.82
N ASN A 247 6.38 3.61 0.86
CA ASN A 247 6.34 4.54 2.00
C ASN A 247 4.87 4.84 2.29
N LEU A 248 4.23 5.64 1.43
CA LEU A 248 2.81 5.98 1.54
C LEU A 248 1.89 4.75 1.49
N GLU A 249 2.22 3.77 0.63
CA GLU A 249 1.50 2.49 0.50
C GLU A 249 1.50 1.67 1.78
N ASN A 250 2.49 1.88 2.65
CA ASN A 250 2.57 1.16 3.91
C ASN A 250 1.69 1.79 4.99
N VAL A 251 1.18 3.02 4.79
CA VAL A 251 0.49 3.76 5.86
C VAL A 251 -0.91 4.23 5.50
N ILE A 252 -1.19 4.52 4.23
CA ILE A 252 -2.49 4.96 3.74
C ILE A 252 -3.08 3.90 2.80
N GLN A 253 -4.39 3.72 2.85
CA GLN A 253 -5.09 2.82 1.92
C GLN A 253 -4.89 3.26 0.46
N SER A 254 -4.61 2.29 -0.42
CA SER A 254 -4.31 2.52 -1.84
C SER A 254 -5.41 3.24 -2.61
N ASP A 255 -6.62 3.17 -2.11
CA ASP A 255 -7.84 3.66 -2.74
C ASP A 255 -7.92 5.20 -2.69
N LEU A 256 -7.12 5.81 -1.81
CA LEU A 256 -7.15 7.24 -1.52
C LEU A 256 -6.15 8.04 -2.34
N PHE A 257 -5.13 7.40 -2.93
CA PHE A 257 -4.05 8.06 -3.64
C PHE A 257 -3.60 7.28 -4.88
N ILE A 258 -2.80 7.92 -5.73
CA ILE A 258 -2.31 7.31 -6.96
C ILE A 258 -0.79 7.33 -6.97
N THR A 259 -0.17 6.20 -7.32
CA THR A 259 1.29 6.09 -7.48
C THR A 259 1.69 6.13 -8.94
N PHE A 260 2.62 7.01 -9.27
CA PHE A 260 3.30 7.07 -10.55
C PHE A 260 4.76 6.64 -10.39
N TYR A 261 5.22 5.77 -11.29
CA TYR A 261 6.61 5.31 -11.31
C TYR A 261 7.35 5.95 -12.48
N SER A 262 8.56 6.46 -12.23
CA SER A 262 9.42 6.98 -13.28
C SER A 262 9.89 5.85 -14.21
N ASN A 263 10.29 6.19 -15.42
CA ASN A 263 10.75 5.20 -16.41
C ASN A 263 11.98 4.43 -15.91
N THR A 264 12.90 5.10 -15.22
CA THR A 264 14.08 4.48 -14.61
C THR A 264 13.70 3.44 -13.55
N VAL A 265 12.71 3.73 -12.71
CA VAL A 265 12.22 2.78 -11.70
C VAL A 265 11.52 1.60 -12.37
N LYS A 266 10.70 1.85 -13.40
CA LYS A 266 10.06 0.79 -14.20
C LYS A 266 11.08 -0.15 -14.85
N GLU A 267 12.20 0.37 -15.36
CA GLU A 267 13.28 -0.43 -15.94
C GLU A 267 13.99 -1.30 -14.91
N LYS A 268 14.34 -0.74 -13.74
CA LYS A 268 14.90 -1.51 -12.61
C LYS A 268 13.96 -2.62 -12.15
N LEU A 269 12.66 -2.33 -12.03
CA LEU A 269 11.66 -3.35 -11.66
C LEU A 269 11.61 -4.49 -12.68
N LYS A 270 11.64 -4.17 -13.98
CA LYS A 270 11.70 -5.18 -15.05
C LYS A 270 12.97 -6.03 -14.97
N SER A 271 14.14 -5.43 -14.69
CA SER A 271 15.39 -6.18 -14.57
C SER A 271 15.35 -7.17 -13.40
N TYR A 272 14.86 -6.74 -12.23
CA TYR A 272 14.71 -7.63 -11.06
C TYR A 272 13.73 -8.79 -11.30
N GLN A 273 12.61 -8.53 -11.98
CA GLN A 273 11.63 -9.57 -12.33
C GLN A 273 12.21 -10.59 -13.31
N ASN A 274 13.00 -10.14 -14.28
CA ASN A 274 13.68 -11.00 -15.25
C ASN A 274 14.75 -11.88 -14.59
N GLU A 275 15.53 -11.33 -13.66
CA GLU A 275 16.52 -12.09 -12.88
C GLU A 275 15.86 -13.14 -11.97
N SER A 276 14.79 -12.76 -11.27
CA SER A 276 14.03 -13.70 -10.43
C SER A 276 13.43 -14.85 -11.24
N SER A 277 12.97 -14.58 -12.46
CA SER A 277 12.43 -15.59 -13.38
C SER A 277 13.52 -16.51 -13.91
N LYS A 278 14.68 -15.96 -14.30
CA LYS A 278 15.86 -16.76 -14.70
C LYS A 278 16.36 -17.66 -13.57
N ASN A 279 16.43 -17.16 -12.34
CA ASN A 279 16.85 -17.94 -11.17
C ASN A 279 15.86 -19.07 -10.87
N LYS A 280 14.55 -18.86 -11.04
CA LYS A 280 13.55 -19.93 -10.91
C LYS A 280 13.70 -20.99 -12.00
N GLU A 281 13.95 -20.60 -13.25
CA GLU A 281 14.22 -21.53 -14.34
C GLU A 281 15.50 -22.34 -14.13
N GLU A 282 16.59 -21.69 -13.69
CA GLU A 282 17.85 -22.38 -13.41
C GLU A 282 17.72 -23.36 -12.24
N ASN A 283 16.99 -22.98 -11.18
CA ASN A 283 16.74 -23.87 -10.05
C ASN A 283 15.81 -25.03 -10.44
N SER A 284 14.79 -24.80 -11.28
CA SER A 284 13.96 -25.87 -11.85
C SER A 284 14.78 -26.84 -12.69
N LYS A 285 15.64 -26.33 -13.59
CA LYS A 285 16.55 -27.14 -14.40
C LYS A 285 17.52 -27.93 -13.51
N ARG A 286 18.15 -27.32 -12.49
CA ARG A 286 19.03 -28.01 -11.54
C ARG A 286 18.32 -29.10 -10.75
N ASN A 287 17.08 -28.87 -10.31
CA ASN A 287 16.28 -29.87 -9.59
C ASN A 287 15.88 -31.02 -10.50
N ILE A 288 15.48 -30.76 -11.76
CA ILE A 288 15.21 -31.80 -12.76
C ILE A 288 16.47 -32.64 -13.02
N THR A 289 17.65 -32.03 -13.17
CA THR A 289 18.90 -32.77 -13.38
C THR A 289 19.33 -33.57 -12.14
N ALA A 290 19.03 -33.07 -10.93
CA ALA A 290 19.31 -33.77 -9.67
C ALA A 290 18.36 -34.97 -9.47
N ASP A 291 17.08 -34.83 -9.83
CA ASP A 291 16.10 -35.92 -9.76
C ASP A 291 16.33 -36.96 -10.86
N GLN A 292 16.72 -36.56 -12.08
CA GLN A 292 17.17 -37.48 -13.12
C GLN A 292 18.42 -38.27 -12.70
N LYS A 293 19.35 -37.68 -11.93
CA LYS A 293 20.50 -38.40 -11.34
C LYS A 293 20.11 -39.36 -10.22
N ARG A 294 18.92 -39.23 -9.63
CA ARG A 294 18.37 -40.14 -8.61
C ARG A 294 17.50 -41.25 -9.21
N MET A 295 17.16 -41.18 -10.49
CA MET A 295 16.44 -42.23 -11.19
C MET A 295 17.42 -43.28 -11.75
N ILE A 296 17.14 -44.56 -11.48
CA ILE A 296 17.83 -45.69 -12.11
C ILE A 296 16.78 -46.45 -12.94
N HIS A 297 16.91 -46.41 -14.27
CA HIS A 297 16.02 -47.09 -15.22
C HIS A 297 14.51 -46.82 -14.99
N GLY A 298 14.15 -45.56 -14.74
CA GLY A 298 12.76 -45.12 -14.64
C GLY A 298 12.11 -45.29 -13.27
N PHE A 299 12.81 -45.86 -12.28
CA PHE A 299 12.34 -45.95 -10.90
C PHE A 299 13.12 -45.00 -9.99
N THR A 300 12.41 -44.39 -9.05
CA THR A 300 12.99 -43.56 -7.99
C THR A 300 13.54 -44.45 -6.87
N ILE A 301 14.56 -43.96 -6.16
CA ILE A 301 15.19 -44.69 -5.04
C ILE A 301 14.17 -45.03 -3.94
N ASP A 302 13.14 -44.21 -3.77
CA ASP A 302 12.13 -44.41 -2.74
C ASP A 302 11.07 -45.45 -3.16
N GLU A 303 10.75 -45.59 -4.45
CA GLU A 303 9.94 -46.71 -4.97
C GLU A 303 10.65 -48.06 -4.77
N ILE A 304 11.97 -48.11 -4.96
CA ILE A 304 12.77 -49.33 -4.73
C ILE A 304 12.79 -49.71 -3.25
N LYS A 305 12.93 -48.73 -2.34
CA LYS A 305 12.87 -48.97 -0.88
C LYS A 305 11.49 -49.42 -0.43
N PHE A 306 10.42 -48.87 -1.02
CA PHE A 306 9.06 -49.27 -0.71
C PHE A 306 8.81 -50.75 -1.04
N PHE A 307 9.42 -51.24 -2.12
CA PHE A 307 9.20 -52.62 -2.59
C PHE A 307 10.09 -53.66 -1.89
N VAL A 308 11.34 -53.31 -1.55
CA VAL A 308 12.33 -54.26 -1.00
C VAL A 308 12.57 -54.08 0.50
N GLY A 309 11.99 -53.05 1.11
CA GLY A 309 12.11 -52.77 2.54
C GLY A 309 13.54 -52.42 2.96
N GLU A 310 13.88 -52.66 4.23
CA GLU A 310 15.17 -52.26 4.81
C GLU A 310 16.39 -52.92 4.12
N GLU A 311 16.19 -54.02 3.41
CA GLU A 311 17.25 -54.71 2.66
C GLU A 311 17.60 -54.07 1.32
N ALA A 312 16.91 -53.01 0.89
CA ALA A 312 17.17 -52.32 -0.38
C ALA A 312 18.66 -51.91 -0.54
N LYS A 313 19.36 -51.61 0.57
CA LYS A 313 20.80 -51.30 0.54
C LYS A 313 21.66 -52.45 0.01
N SER A 314 21.31 -53.70 0.32
CA SER A 314 22.05 -54.90 -0.09
C SER A 314 21.93 -55.13 -1.60
N TYR A 315 20.77 -54.83 -2.19
CA TYR A 315 20.53 -54.93 -3.64
C TYR A 315 21.12 -53.76 -4.43
N MET A 316 21.20 -52.56 -3.83
CA MET A 316 21.77 -51.38 -4.47
C MET A 316 23.31 -51.32 -4.41
N TRP A 317 23.93 -52.04 -3.47
CA TRP A 317 25.38 -52.00 -3.21
C TRP A 317 26.24 -52.44 -4.41
N PRO A 318 25.90 -53.52 -5.15
CA PRO A 318 26.66 -53.92 -6.34
C PRO A 318 26.51 -52.90 -7.49
N TRP A 319 25.37 -52.21 -7.58
CA TRP A 319 25.03 -51.31 -8.68
C TRP A 319 25.70 -49.93 -8.52
N LYS A 320 25.76 -49.42 -7.28
CA LYS A 320 26.44 -48.14 -6.97
C LYS A 320 27.94 -48.15 -7.22
N ARG A 321 28.58 -49.32 -7.26
CA ARG A 321 30.03 -49.48 -7.41
C ARG A 321 30.47 -49.92 -8.81
N SER A 322 29.53 -50.20 -9.71
CA SER A 322 29.84 -50.63 -11.07
C SER A 322 30.22 -49.43 -11.95
N ARG A 323 31.30 -49.57 -12.73
CA ARG A 323 31.67 -48.61 -13.78
C ARG A 323 30.79 -48.73 -15.03
N ASN A 324 30.04 -49.82 -15.20
CA ASN A 324 29.09 -49.99 -16.30
C ASN A 324 27.87 -50.84 -15.83
N PRO A 325 26.82 -50.20 -15.28
CA PRO A 325 25.70 -50.89 -14.63
C PRO A 325 24.87 -51.79 -15.55
N SER A 326 24.82 -51.50 -16.84
CA SER A 326 24.04 -52.25 -17.84
C SER A 326 24.57 -53.66 -18.12
N ALA A 327 25.84 -53.95 -17.83
CA ALA A 327 26.47 -55.25 -18.13
C ALA A 327 26.24 -56.33 -17.06
N TYR A 328 25.89 -55.96 -15.82
CA TYR A 328 25.53 -56.92 -14.75
C TYR A 328 24.07 -57.37 -14.81
N ALA A 329 23.28 -56.79 -15.73
CA ALA A 329 21.87 -57.08 -15.92
C ALA A 329 21.60 -58.25 -16.88
N GLU A 330 22.60 -59.07 -17.19
CA GLU A 330 22.41 -60.30 -17.95
C GLU A 330 22.16 -61.47 -17.01
N TRP A 331 20.86 -61.68 -16.72
CA TRP A 331 20.20 -62.97 -16.56
C TRP A 331 21.05 -64.16 -16.09
N ASN A 332 20.90 -64.55 -14.82
CA ASN A 332 20.59 -65.95 -14.49
C ASN A 332 20.20 -66.09 -13.01
N LEU A 333 19.30 -67.03 -12.74
CA LEU A 333 18.75 -67.40 -11.42
C LEU A 333 17.61 -66.54 -10.85
N ALA A 334 17.77 -65.22 -10.64
CA ALA A 334 16.75 -64.45 -9.92
C ALA A 334 15.41 -64.33 -10.67
N SER A 335 15.46 -64.03 -11.97
CA SER A 335 14.25 -63.97 -12.82
C SER A 335 13.59 -65.33 -12.98
N LEU A 336 14.39 -66.41 -13.00
CA LEU A 336 13.91 -67.80 -13.08
C LEU A 336 13.19 -68.23 -11.79
N ILE A 337 13.79 -67.94 -10.63
CA ILE A 337 13.20 -68.22 -9.31
C ILE A 337 11.90 -67.43 -9.12
N PHE A 338 11.86 -66.19 -9.61
CA PHE A 338 10.67 -65.34 -9.53
C PHE A 338 9.49 -65.91 -10.34
N GLY A 339 9.74 -66.38 -11.57
CA GLY A 339 8.73 -67.02 -12.40
C GLY A 339 8.19 -68.33 -11.80
N LEU A 340 9.08 -69.16 -11.23
CA LEU A 340 8.69 -70.42 -10.58
C LEU A 340 7.87 -70.18 -9.30
N SER A 341 8.27 -69.19 -8.50
CA SER A 341 7.56 -68.82 -7.27
C SER A 341 6.15 -68.30 -7.57
N TRP A 342 5.99 -67.53 -8.65
CA TRP A 342 4.70 -67.00 -9.09
C TRP A 342 3.72 -68.10 -9.55
N LEU A 343 4.21 -69.10 -10.29
CA LEU A 343 3.41 -70.25 -10.73
C LEU A 343 2.96 -71.13 -9.57
N GLY A 344 3.82 -71.30 -8.56
CA GLY A 344 3.48 -72.00 -7.32
C GLY A 344 2.42 -71.25 -6.50
N TYR A 345 2.53 -69.93 -6.40
CA TYR A 345 1.56 -69.08 -5.71
C TYR A 345 0.15 -69.15 -6.34
N ARG A 346 0.05 -69.21 -7.67
CA ARG A 346 -1.23 -69.37 -8.38
C ARG A 346 -1.80 -70.79 -8.36
N LYS A 347 -1.18 -71.72 -7.62
CA LYS A 347 -1.57 -73.14 -7.53
C LYS A 347 -1.59 -73.86 -8.88
N MET A 348 -0.79 -73.40 -9.84
CA MET A 348 -0.70 -73.95 -11.20
C MET A 348 0.32 -75.08 -11.29
N TYR A 349 0.23 -76.04 -10.36
CA TYR A 349 1.26 -77.07 -10.14
C TYR A 349 1.46 -78.02 -11.33
N SER A 350 0.42 -78.26 -12.14
CA SER A 350 0.53 -79.10 -13.36
C SER A 350 1.47 -78.48 -14.41
N THR A 351 1.38 -77.17 -14.60
CA THR A 351 2.26 -76.41 -15.51
C THR A 351 3.68 -76.31 -14.98
N LEU A 352 3.82 -76.11 -13.66
CA LEU A 352 5.12 -76.11 -12.99
C LEU A 352 5.83 -77.46 -13.14
N LEU A 353 5.11 -78.57 -12.96
CA LEU A 353 5.65 -79.93 -13.11
C LEU A 353 6.09 -80.21 -14.55
N LYS A 354 5.30 -79.80 -15.56
CA LYS A 354 5.67 -79.93 -16.97
C LYS A 354 6.92 -79.12 -17.32
N PHE A 355 7.08 -77.93 -16.73
CA PHE A 355 8.24 -77.07 -16.95
C PHE A 355 9.51 -77.65 -16.31
N ILE A 356 9.39 -78.21 -15.10
CA ILE A 356 10.50 -78.91 -14.42
C ILE A 356 10.91 -80.17 -15.18
N VAL A 357 9.95 -80.97 -15.67
CA VAL A 357 10.23 -82.15 -16.51
C VAL A 357 10.87 -81.75 -17.84
N PHE A 358 10.43 -80.65 -18.46
CA PHE A 358 11.04 -80.11 -19.68
C PHE A 358 12.50 -79.68 -19.47
N LEU A 359 12.81 -79.03 -18.34
CA LEU A 359 14.18 -78.65 -17.98
C LEU A 359 15.07 -79.89 -17.73
N ILE A 360 14.56 -80.92 -17.04
CA ILE A 360 15.31 -82.15 -16.77
C ILE A 360 15.57 -82.95 -18.06
N ILE A 361 14.64 -82.95 -19.03
CA ILE A 361 14.80 -83.62 -20.32
C ILE A 361 15.85 -82.91 -21.20
N PHE A 362 15.90 -81.57 -21.14
CA PHE A 362 16.86 -80.78 -21.93
C PHE A 362 18.25 -80.67 -21.29
N ASP A 363 18.42 -81.02 -20.01
CA ASP A 363 19.72 -81.09 -19.32
C ASP A 363 20.39 -82.49 -19.39
N LEU A 364 19.76 -83.49 -20.04
CA LEU A 364 20.31 -84.87 -20.16
C LEU A 364 20.71 -85.27 -21.60
N ILE A 365 20.92 -84.29 -22.49
CA ILE A 365 21.67 -84.38 -23.76
C ILE A 365 22.73 -83.29 -23.71
#